data_AF-A0A3Q0INA1-F1
#
_entry.id   AF-A0A3Q0INA1-F1
#
_cell.length_a   1.000
_cell.length_b   1.000
_cell.length_c   1.000
_cell.angle_alpha   90.00
_cell.angle_beta   90.00
_cell.angle_gamma   90.00
#
_symmetry.space_group_name_H-M   'P 1'
#
loop_
_entity.id
_entity.type
_entity.pdbx_description
1 polymer ?
#
loop_
_entity_poly.entity_id
_entity_poly.type
_entity_poly.pdbx_seq_one_letter_code
_entity_poly.pdbx_strand_id
1 'polypeptide(L)'
;MEELVKLSVEKLESYWTYEVCHGRYVRQFHEDRESKKEVKLQEYYLGRWDKTRVAAVLNKLQDSPEGVMGFKKIEGIKLPYLEINMTDGTLCDLNGEPRETRVLYMCHSTGRHDIYSLKETSTCKYEVIILTSLLCKHPKFKAPETGEHNIYCRPQLPTVATKPLNLVKIEAESLKARHQSFLTLVSIVCTIERV
;
A
#
# COMPACT_ATOMS: atom_id res chain seq x y z
N MET A 1 12.21 8.70 7.77
CA MET A 1 10.85 9.06 8.23
C MET A 1 10.61 10.57 8.17
N GLU A 2 11.64 11.40 8.34
CA GLU A 2 11.53 12.86 8.17
C GLU A 2 11.01 13.31 6.80
N GLU A 3 11.35 12.58 5.73
CA GLU A 3 10.89 12.84 4.37
C GLU A 3 9.36 12.66 4.21
N LEU A 4 8.75 11.75 4.99
CA LEU A 4 7.30 11.54 5.00
C LEU A 4 6.56 12.70 5.68
N VAL A 5 7.14 13.33 6.69
CA VAL A 5 6.48 14.32 7.57
C VAL A 5 6.05 15.60 6.82
N LYS A 6 6.53 15.80 5.59
CA LYS A 6 6.15 16.94 4.74
C LYS A 6 5.08 16.64 3.70
N LEU A 7 4.65 15.37 3.61
CA LEU A 7 3.69 14.92 2.62
C LEU A 7 2.29 14.80 3.23
N SER A 8 1.32 15.44 2.58
CA SER A 8 -0.11 15.22 2.80
C SER A 8 -0.66 14.41 1.64
N VAL A 9 -1.48 13.41 1.95
CA VAL A 9 -2.19 12.59 0.96
C VAL A 9 -3.69 12.64 1.22
N GLU A 10 -4.47 12.76 0.15
CA GLU A 10 -5.93 12.86 0.20
C GLU A 10 -6.58 11.64 -0.45
N LYS A 11 -7.71 11.21 0.10
CA LYS A 11 -8.56 10.16 -0.47
C LYS A 11 -10.02 10.56 -0.33
N LEU A 12 -10.71 10.63 -1.46
CA LEU A 12 -12.16 10.79 -1.50
C LEU A 12 -12.84 9.43 -1.30
N GLU A 13 -13.77 9.35 -0.37
CA GLU A 13 -14.57 8.16 -0.11
C GLU A 13 -16.04 8.53 0.07
N SER A 14 -16.79 8.35 -1.01
CA SER A 14 -18.22 8.69 -1.10
C SER A 14 -18.49 10.16 -0.76
N TYR A 15 -18.97 10.45 0.45
CA TYR A 15 -19.33 11.80 0.90
C TYR A 15 -18.13 12.54 1.51
N TRP A 16 -17.19 11.82 2.14
CA TRP A 16 -16.11 12.44 2.90
C TRP A 16 -14.78 12.43 2.13
N THR A 17 -14.02 13.50 2.27
CA THR A 17 -12.61 13.55 1.87
C THR A 17 -11.75 13.40 3.11
N TYR A 18 -10.81 12.46 3.06
CA TYR A 18 -9.85 12.25 4.13
C TYR A 18 -8.48 12.76 3.71
N GLU A 19 -7.84 13.51 4.60
CA GLU A 19 -6.46 13.97 4.46
C GLU A 19 -5.62 13.32 5.56
N VAL A 20 -4.50 12.69 5.17
CA VAL A 20 -3.46 12.26 6.09
C VAL A 20 -2.24 13.13 5.85
N CYS A 21 -1.98 14.06 6.77
CA CYS A 21 -0.73 14.79 6.83
C CYS A 21 0.22 14.03 7.75
N HIS A 22 1.15 13.27 7.17
CA HIS A 22 2.05 12.45 7.96
C HIS A 22 2.82 13.32 8.95
N GLY A 23 2.90 12.91 10.21
CA GLY A 23 3.61 13.72 11.19
C GLY A 23 2.84 14.93 11.74
N ARG A 24 1.58 15.16 11.32
CA ARG A 24 0.78 16.30 11.81
C ARG A 24 -0.61 15.88 12.26
N TYR A 25 -1.46 15.36 11.37
CA TYR A 25 -2.84 15.05 11.69
C TYR A 25 -3.47 14.11 10.65
N VAL A 26 -4.58 13.49 11.05
CA VAL A 26 -5.56 12.90 10.14
C VAL A 26 -6.82 13.74 10.24
N ARG A 27 -7.36 14.16 9.09
CA ARG A 27 -8.53 15.02 8.98
C ARG A 27 -9.54 14.39 8.04
N GLN A 28 -10.81 14.59 8.33
CA GLN A 28 -11.94 14.32 7.47
C GLN A 28 -12.66 15.63 7.21
N PHE A 29 -13.04 15.88 5.97
CA PHE A 29 -13.79 17.07 5.61
C PHE A 29 -14.74 16.84 4.43
N HIS A 30 -15.80 17.62 4.38
CA HIS A 30 -16.72 17.68 3.25
C HIS A 30 -16.93 19.15 2.87
N GLU A 31 -16.81 19.43 1.58
CA GLU A 31 -17.09 20.74 1.00
C GLU A 31 -18.41 20.70 0.23
N ASP A 32 -19.42 21.39 0.74
CA ASP A 32 -20.66 21.59 0.01
C ASP A 32 -20.55 22.86 -0.87
N ARG A 33 -20.70 22.68 -2.19
CA ARG A 33 -20.60 23.74 -3.21
C ARG A 33 -21.95 24.09 -3.85
N GLU A 34 -23.09 23.60 -3.33
CA GLU A 34 -24.41 23.87 -3.93
C GLU A 34 -24.78 25.36 -3.94
N SER A 35 -24.25 26.14 -2.98
CA SER A 35 -24.51 27.57 -2.89
C SER A 35 -23.37 28.36 -3.51
N LYS A 36 -23.57 28.96 -4.70
CA LYS A 36 -22.62 29.86 -5.40
C LYS A 36 -22.13 31.08 -4.56
N LYS A 37 -22.55 31.22 -3.31
CA LYS A 37 -22.22 32.36 -2.43
C LYS A 37 -21.37 31.99 -1.20
N GLU A 38 -21.41 30.76 -0.68
CA GLU A 38 -20.59 30.34 0.48
C GLU A 38 -20.33 28.81 0.44
N VAL A 39 -19.06 28.41 0.57
CA VAL A 39 -18.66 27.00 0.71
C VAL A 39 -18.82 26.62 2.19
N LYS A 40 -19.76 25.74 2.50
CA LYS A 40 -19.87 25.18 3.86
C LYS A 40 -18.87 24.04 3.99
N LEU A 41 -17.84 24.26 4.81
CA LEU A 41 -16.83 23.27 5.14
C LEU A 41 -17.21 22.59 6.47
N GLN A 42 -17.49 21.29 6.42
CA GLN A 42 -17.60 20.46 7.62
C GLN A 42 -16.28 19.73 7.82
N GLU A 43 -15.58 19.96 8.94
CA GLU A 43 -14.27 19.37 9.22
C GLU A 43 -14.18 18.70 10.59
N TYR A 44 -13.49 17.56 10.64
CA TYR A 44 -13.19 16.81 11.85
C TYR A 44 -11.75 16.30 11.83
N TYR A 45 -11.04 16.45 12.94
CA TYR A 45 -9.75 15.81 13.14
C TYR A 45 -9.96 14.41 13.72
N LEU A 46 -9.42 13.40 13.05
CA LEU A 46 -9.52 12.00 13.46
C LEU A 46 -8.35 11.56 14.34
N GLY A 47 -7.38 12.44 14.53
CA GLY A 47 -6.21 12.25 15.36
C GLY A 47 -5.15 13.28 15.04
N ARG A 48 -4.35 13.62 16.02
CA ARG A 48 -3.20 14.54 15.93
C ARG A 48 -1.92 13.77 16.20
N TRP A 49 -0.84 14.30 15.65
CA TRP A 49 0.47 13.72 15.79
C TRP A 49 1.16 14.21 17.06
N ASP A 50 1.60 13.26 17.87
CA ASP A 50 2.44 13.52 19.03
C ASP A 50 3.88 13.09 18.72
N LYS A 51 4.77 14.08 18.57
CA LYS A 51 6.19 13.86 18.27
C LYS A 51 6.88 12.99 19.33
N THR A 52 6.46 13.10 20.59
CA THR A 52 7.08 12.35 21.69
C THR A 52 6.75 10.86 21.60
N ARG A 53 5.49 10.53 21.30
CA ARG A 53 5.04 9.15 21.13
C ARG A 53 5.70 8.48 19.94
N VAL A 54 5.86 9.20 18.83
CA VAL A 54 6.52 8.60 17.66
C VAL A 54 8.01 8.43 17.88
N ALA A 55 8.69 9.38 18.52
CA ALA A 55 10.08 9.17 18.94
C ALA A 55 10.21 7.92 19.83
N ALA A 56 9.27 7.70 20.76
CA ALA A 56 9.25 6.49 21.57
C ALA A 56 9.01 5.22 20.74
N VAL A 57 8.14 5.23 19.73
CA VAL A 57 7.95 4.09 18.81
C VAL A 57 9.20 3.85 17.97
N LEU A 58 9.83 4.89 17.44
CA LEU A 58 11.08 4.80 16.67
C LEU A 58 12.25 4.25 17.51
N ASN A 59 12.38 4.70 18.75
CA ASN A 59 13.40 4.18 19.67
C ASN A 59 13.13 2.71 20.00
N LYS A 60 11.86 2.34 20.25
CA LYS A 60 11.48 0.94 20.45
C LYS A 60 11.75 0.06 19.23
N LEU A 61 11.59 0.57 18.01
CA LEU A 61 11.97 -0.14 16.79
C LEU A 61 13.49 -0.37 16.69
N GLN A 62 14.31 0.51 17.26
CA GLN A 62 15.77 0.34 17.31
C GLN A 62 16.17 -0.69 18.37
N ASP A 63 15.58 -0.62 19.57
CA ASP A 63 15.95 -1.48 20.70
C ASP A 63 15.37 -2.90 20.64
N SER A 64 14.11 -3.04 20.18
CA SER A 64 13.41 -4.33 20.12
C SER A 64 12.40 -4.35 18.96
N PRO A 65 12.86 -4.64 17.73
CA PRO A 65 12.00 -4.59 16.54
C PRO A 65 10.82 -5.58 16.58
N GLU A 66 10.96 -6.69 17.31
CA GLU A 66 9.99 -7.79 17.34
C GLU A 66 8.74 -7.46 18.17
N GLY A 67 8.83 -6.54 19.13
CA GLY A 67 7.71 -6.16 19.99
C GLY A 67 6.75 -5.12 19.38
N VAL A 68 7.13 -4.50 18.26
CA VAL A 68 6.40 -3.36 17.67
C VAL A 68 5.74 -3.72 16.33
N MET A 69 6.16 -4.82 15.69
CA MET A 69 5.65 -5.21 14.38
C MET A 69 4.47 -6.18 14.51
N GLY A 70 3.28 -5.67 14.20
CA GLY A 70 2.12 -6.50 13.90
C GLY A 70 2.17 -7.00 12.44
N PHE A 71 1.32 -7.97 12.13
CA PHE A 71 1.16 -8.48 10.76
C PHE A 71 -0.27 -8.31 10.28
N LYS A 72 -0.45 -7.89 9.03
CA LYS A 72 -1.76 -7.76 8.39
C LYS A 72 -1.74 -8.43 7.03
N LYS A 73 -2.84 -9.12 6.71
CA LYS A 73 -3.02 -9.74 5.40
C LYS A 73 -3.61 -8.72 4.44
N ILE A 74 -2.87 -8.38 3.39
CA ILE A 74 -3.32 -7.52 2.27
C ILE A 74 -3.07 -8.28 0.99
N GLU A 75 -4.07 -8.35 0.10
CA GLU A 75 -3.96 -9.05 -1.20
C GLU A 75 -3.45 -10.49 -1.10
N GLY A 76 -3.82 -11.19 -0.02
CA GLY A 76 -3.39 -12.57 0.21
C GLY A 76 -2.02 -12.70 0.90
N ILE A 77 -1.23 -11.63 0.98
CA ILE A 77 0.13 -11.61 1.53
C ILE A 77 0.11 -11.09 2.97
N LYS A 78 0.76 -11.81 3.89
CA LYS A 78 0.93 -11.38 5.28
C LYS A 78 2.12 -10.42 5.36
N LEU A 79 1.84 -9.14 5.52
CA LEU A 79 2.83 -8.08 5.54
C LEU A 79 3.02 -7.53 6.96
N PRO A 80 4.27 -7.32 7.42
CA PRO A 80 4.54 -6.61 8.65
C PRO A 80 4.18 -5.12 8.50
N TYR A 81 3.70 -4.50 9.58
CA TYR A 81 3.36 -3.08 9.61
C TYR A 81 3.98 -2.37 10.80
N LEU A 82 4.18 -1.06 10.64
CA LEU A 82 4.45 -0.12 11.71
C LEU A 82 3.16 0.60 12.08
N GLU A 83 2.72 0.44 13.32
CA GLU A 83 1.53 1.11 13.86
C GLU A 83 1.90 2.42 14.54
N ILE A 84 1.19 3.48 14.18
CA ILE A 84 1.24 4.78 14.86
C ILE A 84 -0.17 5.18 15.27
N ASN A 85 -0.39 5.33 16.56
CA ASN A 85 -1.68 5.73 17.12
C ASN A 85 -1.73 7.25 17.29
N MET A 86 -2.68 7.87 16.59
CA MET A 86 -2.94 9.30 16.59
C MET A 86 -4.20 9.58 17.38
N THR A 87 -4.05 10.27 18.52
CA THR A 87 -5.15 10.58 19.46
C THR A 87 -5.48 12.07 19.43
N ASP A 88 -6.34 12.55 20.33
CA ASP A 88 -6.63 13.97 20.49
C ASP A 88 -7.28 14.61 19.25
N GLY A 89 -8.12 13.83 18.57
CA GLY A 89 -9.00 14.31 17.51
C GLY A 89 -10.18 15.14 18.05
N THR A 90 -11.04 15.59 17.15
CA THR A 90 -12.28 16.29 17.50
C THR A 90 -13.18 15.39 18.32
N LEU A 91 -13.82 15.94 19.36
CA LEU A 91 -14.77 15.21 20.20
C LEU A 91 -15.91 14.62 19.38
N CYS A 92 -16.16 13.35 19.61
CA CYS A 92 -17.20 12.59 18.94
C CYS A 92 -18.58 12.94 19.52
N ASP A 93 -19.54 13.23 18.65
CA ASP A 93 -20.87 13.68 19.06
C ASP A 93 -21.71 12.54 19.68
N LEU A 94 -21.36 11.29 19.37
CA LEU A 94 -22.10 10.10 19.77
C LEU A 94 -21.68 9.54 21.15
N ASN A 95 -20.40 9.61 21.49
CA ASN A 95 -19.87 9.03 22.73
C ASN A 95 -19.10 10.03 23.61
N GLY A 96 -18.85 11.26 23.13
CA GLY A 96 -18.09 12.28 23.84
C GLY A 96 -16.58 12.04 23.91
N GLU A 97 -16.05 10.96 23.32
CA GLU A 97 -14.62 10.66 23.31
C GLU A 97 -13.91 11.39 22.15
N PRO A 98 -12.64 11.80 22.31
CA PRO A 98 -11.86 12.33 21.20
C PRO A 98 -11.63 11.25 20.15
N ARG A 99 -11.89 11.58 18.88
CA ARG A 99 -11.62 10.67 17.75
C ARG A 99 -10.15 10.24 17.74
N GLU A 100 -9.91 8.97 17.43
CA GLU A 100 -8.58 8.39 17.34
C GLU A 100 -8.40 7.58 16.05
N THR A 101 -7.17 7.56 15.55
CA THR A 101 -6.81 6.85 14.32
C THR A 101 -5.57 6.01 14.50
N ARG A 102 -5.64 4.75 14.08
CA ARG A 102 -4.48 3.85 13.98
C ARG A 102 -3.96 3.88 12.55
N VAL A 103 -2.76 4.40 12.37
CA VAL A 103 -2.11 4.50 11.06
C VAL A 103 -1.10 3.37 10.92
N LEU A 104 -1.35 2.47 9.97
CA LEU A 104 -0.54 1.31 9.67
C LEU A 104 0.30 1.60 8.42
N TYR A 105 1.61 1.77 8.62
CA TYR A 105 2.56 1.91 7.53
C TYR A 105 3.09 0.54 7.11
N MET A 106 2.98 0.23 5.83
CA MET A 106 3.36 -1.06 5.27
C MET A 106 4.29 -0.89 4.08
N CYS A 107 5.26 -1.80 3.96
CA CYS A 107 6.17 -1.81 2.81
C CYS A 107 5.40 -2.19 1.54
N HIS A 108 5.56 -1.37 0.51
CA HIS A 108 5.17 -1.70 -0.85
C HIS A 108 6.21 -1.15 -1.83
N SER A 109 6.74 -2.00 -2.71
CA SER A 109 7.83 -1.64 -3.64
C SER A 109 7.46 -0.48 -4.57
N THR A 110 6.20 -0.41 -5.01
CA THR A 110 5.67 0.67 -5.86
C THR A 110 4.81 1.67 -5.08
N GLY A 111 4.85 1.63 -3.74
CA GLY A 111 4.05 2.50 -2.88
C GLY A 111 4.52 3.96 -2.93
N ARG A 112 3.63 4.88 -3.34
CA ARG A 112 3.89 6.32 -3.44
C ARG A 112 3.55 7.12 -2.19
N HIS A 113 3.45 6.45 -1.03
CA HIS A 113 3.02 7.04 0.25
C HIS A 113 1.51 7.35 0.32
N ASP A 114 0.72 6.77 -0.58
CA ASP A 114 -0.71 7.03 -0.69
C ASP A 114 -1.54 6.19 0.31
N ILE A 115 -2.77 6.62 0.55
CA ILE A 115 -3.75 5.92 1.38
C ILE A 115 -4.31 4.72 0.60
N TYR A 116 -3.95 3.50 1.03
CA TYR A 116 -4.50 2.27 0.46
C TYR A 116 -5.94 2.06 0.91
N SER A 117 -6.16 2.02 2.22
CA SER A 117 -7.48 1.82 2.82
C SER A 117 -7.64 2.74 4.02
N LEU A 118 -8.83 3.30 4.17
CA LEU A 118 -9.26 4.02 5.34
C LEU A 118 -10.64 3.48 5.70
N LYS A 119 -10.86 3.19 6.97
CA LYS A 119 -12.18 2.75 7.45
C LYS A 119 -12.40 3.11 8.90
N GLU A 120 -13.66 3.32 9.24
CA GLU A 120 -14.10 3.42 10.62
C GLU A 120 -14.31 2.00 11.18
N THR A 121 -13.44 1.58 12.10
CA THR A 121 -13.49 0.22 12.69
C THR A 121 -14.55 0.10 13.78
N SER A 122 -14.82 1.20 14.47
CA SER A 122 -15.92 1.38 15.41
C SER A 122 -16.19 2.88 15.52
N THR A 123 -17.31 3.27 16.14
CA THR A 123 -17.70 4.68 16.27
C THR A 123 -16.54 5.56 16.72
N CYS A 124 -16.17 6.54 15.88
CA CYS A 124 -15.11 7.51 16.13
C CYS A 124 -13.68 6.92 16.27
N LYS A 125 -13.47 5.67 15.83
CA LYS A 125 -12.16 5.01 15.78
C LYS A 125 -11.84 4.53 14.38
N TYR A 126 -10.77 5.08 13.83
CA TYR A 126 -10.40 4.90 12.44
C TYR A 126 -9.15 4.03 12.30
N GLU A 127 -9.06 3.34 11.18
CA GLU A 127 -7.88 2.58 10.77
C GLU A 127 -7.49 3.02 9.37
N VAL A 128 -6.24 3.44 9.21
CA VAL A 128 -5.67 3.90 7.95
C VAL A 128 -4.49 2.99 7.59
N ILE A 129 -4.44 2.53 6.35
CA ILE A 129 -3.35 1.74 5.79
C ILE A 129 -2.64 2.57 4.74
N ILE A 130 -1.33 2.76 4.92
CA ILE A 130 -0.48 3.56 4.05
C ILE A 130 0.59 2.65 3.45
N LEU A 131 0.64 2.61 2.12
CA LEU A 131 1.64 1.83 1.40
C LEU A 131 2.82 2.73 1.02
N THR A 132 4.00 2.39 1.53
CA THR A 132 5.20 3.18 1.33
C THR A 132 6.41 2.32 0.96
N SER A 133 7.21 2.82 0.01
CA SER A 133 8.50 2.25 -0.34
C SER A 133 9.60 2.49 0.71
N LEU A 134 9.43 3.45 1.62
CA LEU A 134 10.46 3.82 2.59
C LEU A 134 10.73 2.74 3.63
N LEU A 135 9.68 2.02 4.07
CA LEU A 135 9.84 0.91 4.99
C LEU A 135 10.54 -0.30 4.33
N CYS A 136 10.42 -0.45 3.02
CA CYS A 136 11.04 -1.55 2.27
C CYS A 136 12.58 -1.51 2.28
N LYS A 137 13.19 -0.37 2.62
CA LYS A 137 14.65 -0.26 2.81
C LYS A 137 15.14 -1.14 3.96
N HIS A 138 14.28 -1.37 4.95
CA HIS A 138 14.64 -2.18 6.11
C HIS A 138 14.14 -3.62 5.93
N PRO A 139 15.01 -4.65 6.06
CA PRO A 139 14.67 -6.05 5.76
C PRO A 139 13.45 -6.58 6.52
N LYS A 140 13.26 -6.16 7.78
CA LYS A 140 12.16 -6.64 8.62
C LYS A 140 10.75 -6.22 8.18
N PHE A 141 10.63 -5.19 7.33
CA PHE A 141 9.34 -4.75 6.81
C PHE A 141 9.02 -5.37 5.44
N LYS A 142 9.94 -6.12 4.84
CA LYS A 142 9.65 -6.84 3.59
C LYS A 142 8.66 -7.96 3.87
N ALA A 143 7.89 -8.32 2.85
CA ALA A 143 7.07 -9.52 2.91
C ALA A 143 7.97 -10.69 3.33
N PRO A 144 7.52 -11.57 4.26
CA PRO A 144 8.23 -12.81 4.49
C PRO A 144 8.33 -13.51 3.14
N GLU A 145 9.54 -13.90 2.75
CA GLU A 145 9.73 -14.73 1.56
C GLU A 145 8.93 -16.00 1.81
N THR A 146 7.76 -16.10 1.20
CA THR A 146 7.13 -17.38 0.95
C THR A 146 8.08 -18.05 -0.02
N GLY A 147 9.03 -18.83 0.50
CA GLY A 147 9.96 -19.57 -0.32
C GLY A 147 9.13 -20.34 -1.35
N GLU A 148 9.14 -19.87 -2.60
CA GLU A 148 8.53 -20.61 -3.68
C GLU A 148 9.39 -21.85 -3.86
N HIS A 149 8.95 -22.93 -3.23
CA HIS A 149 9.59 -24.21 -3.41
C HIS A 149 9.23 -24.67 -4.81
N ASN A 150 10.22 -24.59 -5.72
CA ASN A 150 10.08 -25.16 -7.05
C ASN A 150 9.85 -26.67 -6.91
N ILE A 151 8.62 -27.12 -7.15
CA ILE A 151 8.28 -28.53 -7.18
C ILE A 151 8.58 -29.06 -8.58
N TYR A 152 9.62 -29.87 -8.70
CA TYR A 152 9.95 -30.56 -9.95
C TYR A 152 9.16 -31.87 -10.05
N CYS A 153 8.02 -31.83 -10.73
CA CYS A 153 7.26 -33.03 -11.06
C CYS A 153 7.98 -33.83 -12.15
N ARG A 154 8.10 -35.15 -11.98
CA ARG A 154 8.59 -36.07 -13.02
C ARG A 154 7.50 -37.09 -13.36
N PRO A 155 7.39 -37.52 -14.63
CA PRO A 155 6.45 -38.58 -14.99
C PRO A 155 6.84 -39.87 -14.25
N GLN A 156 5.82 -40.59 -13.76
CA GLN A 156 6.03 -41.84 -13.03
C GLN A 156 6.59 -42.96 -13.91
N LEU A 157 6.31 -42.90 -15.22
CA LEU A 157 6.77 -43.87 -16.21
C LEU A 157 7.76 -43.21 -17.18
N PRO A 158 8.91 -43.85 -17.48
CA PRO A 158 9.92 -43.32 -18.38
C PRO A 158 9.48 -43.27 -19.84
N THR A 159 8.40 -43.96 -20.19
CA THR A 159 7.86 -44.02 -21.56
C THR A 159 6.89 -42.86 -21.87
N VAL A 160 6.51 -42.08 -20.85
CA VAL A 160 5.54 -41.00 -20.99
C VAL A 160 6.30 -39.69 -21.17
N ALA A 161 5.83 -38.87 -22.12
CA ALA A 161 6.40 -37.55 -22.36
C ALA A 161 6.43 -36.72 -21.07
N THR A 162 7.56 -36.07 -20.80
CA THR A 162 7.76 -35.20 -19.63
C THR A 162 6.89 -33.95 -19.65
N LYS A 163 6.27 -33.63 -20.78
CA LYS A 163 5.50 -32.42 -20.99
C LYS A 163 4.21 -32.70 -21.76
N PRO A 164 3.06 -32.14 -21.34
CA PRO A 164 1.81 -32.31 -22.06
C PRO A 164 1.89 -31.64 -23.44
N LEU A 165 1.31 -32.31 -24.44
CA LEU A 165 1.40 -31.92 -25.84
C LEU A 165 0.86 -30.50 -26.11
N ASN A 166 -0.21 -30.11 -25.41
CA ASN A 166 -0.79 -28.77 -25.52
C ASN A 166 0.16 -27.67 -25.02
N LEU A 167 0.94 -27.94 -23.96
CA LEU A 167 1.91 -26.98 -23.46
C LEU A 167 3.07 -26.80 -24.45
N VAL A 168 3.52 -27.88 -25.10
CA VAL A 168 4.52 -27.81 -26.18
C VAL A 168 4.02 -26.97 -27.35
N LYS A 169 2.75 -27.13 -27.75
CA LYS A 169 2.14 -26.34 -28.82
C LYS A 169 2.07 -24.86 -28.46
N ILE A 170 1.57 -24.53 -27.27
CA ILE A 170 1.46 -23.15 -26.78
C ILE A 170 2.84 -22.48 -26.73
N GLU A 171 3.87 -23.19 -26.29
CA GLU A 171 5.23 -22.63 -26.24
C GLU A 171 5.83 -22.40 -27.63
N ALA A 172 5.59 -23.32 -28.57
CA ALA A 172 6.01 -23.14 -29.96
C ALA A 172 5.31 -21.94 -30.61
N GLU A 173 4.02 -21.76 -30.34
CA GLU A 173 3.24 -20.59 -30.78
C GLU A 173 3.75 -19.29 -30.14
N SER A 174 4.05 -19.30 -28.84
CA SER A 174 4.62 -18.15 -28.12
C SER A 174 5.99 -17.74 -28.69
N LEU A 175 6.86 -18.71 -29.00
CA LEU A 175 8.15 -18.45 -29.62
C LEU A 175 8.01 -17.88 -31.03
N LYS A 176 7.08 -18.41 -31.85
CA LYS A 176 6.77 -17.87 -33.17
C LYS A 176 6.28 -16.42 -33.08
N ALA A 177 5.35 -16.13 -32.16
CA ALA A 177 4.82 -14.78 -31.97
C ALA A 177 5.92 -13.80 -31.52
N ARG A 178 6.80 -14.21 -30.59
CA ARG A 178 7.96 -13.39 -30.18
C ARG A 178 8.92 -13.14 -31.35
N HIS A 179 9.24 -14.17 -32.12
CA HIS A 179 10.11 -14.02 -33.29
C HIS A 179 9.50 -13.06 -34.33
N GLN A 180 8.21 -13.21 -34.61
CA GLN A 180 7.49 -12.31 -35.54
C GLN A 180 7.47 -10.87 -35.01
N SER A 181 7.22 -10.66 -33.71
CA SER A 181 7.29 -9.33 -33.10
C SER A 181 8.68 -8.70 -33.21
N PHE A 182 9.74 -9.50 -33.06
CA PHE A 182 11.12 -9.06 -33.22
C PHE A 182 11.42 -8.66 -34.66
N LEU A 183 11.02 -9.46 -35.65
CA LEU A 183 11.20 -9.14 -37.07
C LEU A 183 10.45 -7.85 -37.47
N THR A 184 9.24 -7.65 -36.94
CA THR A 184 8.47 -6.42 -37.17
C THR A 184 9.17 -5.21 -36.57
N LEU A 185 9.70 -5.31 -35.35
CA LEU A 185 10.48 -4.24 -34.72
C LEU A 185 11.75 -3.91 -35.51
N VAL A 186 12.51 -4.93 -35.94
CA VAL A 186 13.71 -4.74 -36.77
C VAL A 186 13.37 -4.07 -38.10
N SER A 187 12.25 -4.46 -38.73
CA SER A 187 11.77 -3.81 -39.95
C SER A 187 11.47 -2.32 -39.70
N ILE A 188 10.73 -1.98 -38.65
CA ILE A 188 10.41 -0.58 -38.30
C ILE A 188 11.68 0.24 -38.09
N VAL A 189 12.62 -0.26 -37.28
CA VAL A 189 13.89 0.45 -36.99
C VAL A 189 14.71 0.66 -38.25
N CYS A 190 14.86 -0.37 -39.09
CA CYS A 190 15.62 -0.30 -40.34
C CYS A 190 14.96 0.60 -41.40
N THR A 191 13.65 0.85 -41.29
CA THR A 191 12.93 1.80 -42.16
C THR A 191 13.13 3.25 -41.70
N ILE A 192 13.25 3.47 -40.38
CA ILE A 192 13.49 4.80 -39.79
C ILE A 192 14.92 5.27 -40.05
N GLU A 193 15.92 4.39 -40.02
CA GLU A 193 17.33 4.73 -40.29
C GLU A 193 17.66 4.94 -41.78
N ARG A 194 16.70 4.71 -42.70
CA ARG A 194 16.87 4.90 -44.16
C ARG A 194 16.25 6.19 -44.70
N VAL A 195 15.70 7.06 -43.84
CA VAL A 195 15.21 8.41 -44.17
C VAL A 195 16.17 9.44 -43.59
#